data_AF-A0A251UDP2-F1
#
_entry.id   AF-A0A251UDP2-F1
#
_cell.length_a   1.000
_cell.length_b   1.000
_cell.length_c   1.000
_cell.angle_alpha   90.00
_cell.angle_beta   90.00
_cell.angle_gamma   90.00
#
_symmetry.space_group_name_H-M   'P 1'
#
loop_
_entity.id
_entity.type
_entity.pdbx_description
1 polymer ?
#
loop_
_entity_poly.entity_id
_entity_poly.type
_entity_poly.pdbx_seq_one_letter_code
_entity_poly.pdbx_strand_id
1 'polypeptide(L)'
;MGGYGGLGTGQMGIFIRVKLGLVQNHCNRYDQEGEPSQLAAVDIFVSIMDPLKEPPLVTANTVLSILAVDYPVDKVSCYVSDDGAAMLTFKALTESEFAKKWVYFCKKYNIEPRAPEWYFCQKIDYLKHKLQPTFVKDRRAMKVETI
;
A
#
# COMPACT_ATOMS: atom_id res chain seq x y z
N MET A 1 -46.34 19.12 14.46
CA MET A 1 -46.45 17.92 13.59
C MET A 1 -45.55 18.20 12.39
N GLY A 2 -44.27 17.80 12.40
CA GLY A 2 -43.77 16.47 12.01
C GLY A 2 -43.03 16.65 10.67
N GLY A 3 -41.83 16.14 10.41
CA GLY A 3 -40.87 15.38 11.20
C GLY A 3 -39.47 15.60 10.60
N TYR A 4 -38.45 15.47 11.43
CA TYR A 4 -37.05 15.54 11.03
C TYR A 4 -36.72 14.36 10.09
N GLY A 5 -36.20 14.68 8.91
CA GLY A 5 -35.68 13.72 7.94
C GLY A 5 -34.60 12.86 8.59
N GLY A 6 -34.75 11.54 8.46
CA GLY A 6 -33.95 10.53 9.13
C GLY A 6 -32.45 10.74 8.94
N LEU A 7 -31.75 10.81 10.08
CA LEU A 7 -30.36 10.42 10.20
C LEU A 7 -30.21 9.03 9.57
N GLY A 8 -29.56 8.97 8.42
CA GLY A 8 -29.07 7.74 7.84
C GLY A 8 -28.23 7.04 8.88
N THR A 9 -28.68 5.86 9.29
CA THR A 9 -28.03 4.96 10.23
C THR A 9 -26.56 4.81 9.84
N GLY A 10 -25.66 5.30 10.69
CA GLY A 10 -24.23 5.08 10.54
C GLY A 10 -23.93 3.59 10.52
N GLN A 11 -23.64 3.04 9.34
CA GLN A 11 -22.98 1.76 9.24
C GLN A 11 -21.57 1.96 9.81
N MET A 12 -21.33 1.43 11.00
CA MET A 12 -19.98 1.24 11.52
C MET A 12 -19.30 0.21 10.62
N GLY A 13 -18.67 0.67 9.54
CA GLY A 13 -17.77 -0.16 8.73
C GLY A 13 -16.66 -0.72 9.62
N ILE A 14 -16.35 -2.01 9.49
CA ILE A 14 -15.25 -2.63 10.22
C ILE A 14 -13.95 -2.16 9.57
N PHE A 15 -13.21 -1.29 10.26
CA PHE A 15 -11.88 -0.88 9.81
C PHE A 15 -10.82 -1.89 10.28
N ILE A 16 -10.20 -2.58 9.33
CA ILE A 16 -9.05 -3.44 9.58
C ILE A 16 -7.79 -2.58 9.52
N ARG A 17 -7.08 -2.45 10.64
CA ARG A 17 -5.77 -1.81 10.66
C ARG A 17 -4.73 -2.72 10.01
N VAL A 18 -4.22 -2.31 8.86
CA VAL A 18 -3.04 -2.92 8.23
C VAL A 18 -1.81 -2.24 8.82
N LYS A 19 -1.14 -2.91 9.78
CA LYS A 19 0.09 -2.38 10.38
C LYS A 19 1.25 -2.44 9.38
N LEU A 20 1.85 -1.29 9.07
CA LEU A 20 3.11 -1.18 8.32
C LEU A 20 4.29 -1.89 9.01
N GLY A 21 4.19 -2.15 10.33
CA GLY A 21 5.25 -2.78 11.12
C GLY A 21 5.67 -4.19 10.69
N LEU A 22 4.96 -4.84 9.76
CA LEU A 22 5.42 -6.09 9.13
C LEU A 22 6.52 -5.86 8.07
N VAL A 23 6.77 -4.60 7.69
CA VAL A 23 7.69 -4.20 6.63
C VAL A 23 8.73 -3.24 7.21
N GLN A 24 9.60 -3.78 8.05
CA GLN A 24 10.64 -3.04 8.75
C GLN A 24 11.73 -2.58 7.76
N ASN A 25 11.60 -1.39 7.18
CA ASN A 25 12.68 -0.73 6.43
C ASN A 25 12.57 0.78 6.61
N HIS A 26 13.62 1.38 7.19
CA HIS A 26 13.73 2.80 7.49
C HIS A 26 13.58 3.68 6.24
N CYS A 27 12.69 4.67 6.31
CA CYS A 27 12.62 5.78 5.36
C CYS A 27 13.40 6.94 5.99
N ASN A 28 14.50 7.36 5.36
CA ASN A 28 15.37 8.42 5.90
C ASN A 28 15.33 9.70 5.05
N ARG A 29 14.44 9.83 4.06
CA ARG A 29 14.49 10.97 3.13
C ARG A 29 14.24 12.33 3.79
N TYR A 30 13.49 12.36 4.88
CA TYR A 30 13.07 13.60 5.55
C TYR A 30 13.52 13.67 7.02
N ASP A 31 14.19 12.63 7.51
CA ASP A 31 14.66 12.58 8.89
C ASP A 31 16.07 13.16 8.99
N GLN A 32 16.34 13.88 10.08
CA GLN A 32 17.70 14.28 10.41
C GLN A 32 18.45 13.06 10.92
N GLU A 33 19.62 12.77 10.33
CA GLU A 33 20.44 11.63 10.73
C GLU A 33 20.79 11.70 12.23
N GLY A 34 20.41 10.66 12.97
CA GLY A 34 20.70 10.53 14.40
C GLY A 34 19.60 11.01 15.35
N GLU A 35 18.57 11.70 14.86
CA GLU A 35 17.44 12.18 15.67
C GLU A 35 16.14 11.42 15.33
N PRO A 36 15.21 11.25 16.29
CA PRO A 36 13.92 10.66 16.01
C PRO A 36 13.12 11.51 15.02
N SER A 37 12.38 10.85 14.13
CA SER A 37 11.58 11.52 13.11
C SER A 37 10.60 12.53 13.70
N GLN A 38 10.73 13.80 13.28
CA GLN A 38 9.81 14.89 13.64
C GLN A 38 8.57 14.94 12.75
N LEU A 39 8.41 13.94 11.86
CA LEU A 39 7.24 13.85 11.00
C LEU A 39 5.97 13.53 11.80
N ALA A 40 4.85 14.12 11.38
CA ALA A 40 3.54 13.89 11.97
C ALA A 40 3.07 12.45 11.70
N ALA A 41 2.25 11.89 12.59
CA ALA A 41 1.57 10.63 12.28
C ALA A 41 0.50 10.86 11.18
N VAL A 42 0.37 9.91 10.26
CA VAL A 42 -0.57 9.93 9.15
C VAL A 42 -1.40 8.65 9.17
N ASP A 43 -2.71 8.81 9.27
CA ASP A 43 -3.67 7.72 9.18
C ASP A 43 -4.37 7.78 7.82
N ILE A 44 -4.29 6.69 7.06
CA ILE A 44 -4.86 6.56 5.72
C ILE A 44 -6.04 5.61 5.81
N PHE A 45 -7.21 6.08 5.39
CA PHE A 45 -8.44 5.30 5.37
C PHE A 45 -8.79 4.96 3.92
N VAL A 46 -8.92 3.67 3.63
CA VAL A 46 -9.34 3.11 2.34
C VAL A 46 -10.71 2.48 2.56
N SER A 47 -11.75 3.02 1.91
CA SER A 47 -13.09 2.45 1.91
C SER A 47 -13.33 1.82 0.55
N ILE A 48 -13.69 0.54 0.54
CA ILE A 48 -13.98 -0.21 -0.68
C ILE A 48 -15.48 -0.14 -0.91
N MET A 49 -15.87 0.48 -2.02
CA MET A 49 -17.25 0.55 -2.45
C MET A 49 -17.54 -0.61 -3.41
N ASP A 50 -18.49 -1.48 -3.05
CA ASP A 50 -19.04 -2.56 -3.89
C ASP A 50 -17.99 -3.36 -4.71
N PRO A 51 -17.59 -4.57 -4.28
CA PRO A 51 -16.55 -5.36 -4.96
C PRO A 51 -16.91 -5.78 -6.40
N LEU A 52 -18.16 -5.60 -6.84
CA LEU A 52 -18.56 -5.78 -8.24
C LEU A 52 -18.21 -4.58 -9.12
N LYS A 53 -18.07 -3.39 -8.53
CA LYS A 53 -17.68 -2.15 -9.22
C LYS A 53 -16.17 -1.94 -9.21
N GLU A 54 -15.51 -2.33 -8.12
CA GLU A 54 -14.05 -2.24 -8.00
C GLU A 54 -13.41 -3.63 -7.87
N PRO A 55 -12.61 -4.07 -8.86
CA PRO A 55 -11.93 -5.36 -8.78
C PRO A 55 -11.01 -5.42 -7.56
N PRO A 56 -10.96 -6.53 -6.80
CA PRO A 56 -10.08 -6.70 -5.65
C PRO A 56 -8.60 -6.38 -5.92
N LEU A 57 -8.15 -6.58 -7.16
CA LEU A 57 -6.79 -6.26 -7.61
C LEU A 57 -6.47 -4.76 -7.56
N VAL A 58 -7.44 -3.89 -7.86
CA VAL A 58 -7.27 -2.43 -7.81
C VAL A 58 -7.09 -1.97 -6.37
N THR A 59 -7.89 -2.54 -5.46
CA THR A 59 -7.75 -2.31 -4.02
C THR A 59 -6.38 -2.77 -3.51
N ALA A 60 -5.93 -3.98 -3.89
CA ALA A 60 -4.63 -4.50 -3.47
C ALA A 60 -3.47 -3.61 -3.94
N ASN A 61 -3.49 -3.13 -5.20
CA ASN A 61 -2.49 -2.19 -5.71
C ASN A 61 -2.48 -0.87 -4.93
N THR A 62 -3.66 -0.36 -4.57
CA THR A 62 -3.78 0.87 -3.77
C THR A 62 -3.15 0.70 -2.40
N VAL A 63 -3.50 -0.38 -1.68
CA VAL A 63 -2.93 -0.65 -0.36
C VAL A 63 -1.42 -0.90 -0.44
N LEU A 64 -0.93 -1.67 -1.42
CA LEU A 64 0.51 -1.87 -1.61
C LEU A 64 1.26 -0.57 -1.90
N SER A 65 0.66 0.34 -2.66
CA SER A 65 1.25 1.66 -2.93
C SER A 65 1.36 2.52 -1.67
N ILE A 66 0.36 2.43 -0.77
CA ILE A 66 0.35 3.09 0.54
C ILE A 66 1.44 2.48 1.44
N LEU A 67 1.54 1.15 1.50
CA LEU A 67 2.56 0.45 2.29
C LEU A 67 3.99 0.74 1.80
N ALA A 68 4.16 1.03 0.50
CA ALA A 68 5.44 1.35 -0.11
C ALA A 68 5.80 2.84 -0.04
N VAL A 69 4.96 3.67 0.59
CA VAL A 69 5.24 5.10 0.76
C VAL A 69 6.56 5.28 1.50
N ASP A 70 7.30 6.31 1.09
CA ASP A 70 8.53 6.65 1.76
C ASP A 70 8.24 7.60 2.92
N TYR A 71 7.82 6.98 4.03
CA TYR A 71 7.54 7.63 5.30
C TYR A 71 7.95 6.68 6.43
N PRO A 72 8.26 7.19 7.64
CA PRO A 72 8.57 6.34 8.78
C PRO A 72 7.44 5.36 9.09
N VAL A 73 7.82 4.10 9.28
CA VAL A 73 6.88 2.97 9.42
C VAL A 73 6.05 3.04 10.70
N ASP A 74 6.54 3.74 11.72
CA ASP A 74 5.87 4.02 12.98
C ASP A 74 4.87 5.17 12.88
N LYS A 75 4.95 5.97 11.80
CA LYS A 75 4.13 7.16 11.59
C LYS A 75 3.02 6.98 10.56
N VAL A 76 3.03 5.91 9.75
CA VAL A 76 1.91 5.61 8.83
C VAL A 76 1.07 4.46 9.35
N SER A 77 -0.24 4.67 9.45
CA SER A 77 -1.20 3.59 9.61
C SER A 77 -2.17 3.57 8.43
N CYS A 78 -2.45 2.37 7.91
CA CYS A 78 -3.46 2.17 6.89
C CYS A 78 -4.64 1.39 7.48
N TYR A 79 -5.85 1.86 7.21
CA TYR A 79 -7.11 1.28 7.65
C TYR A 79 -7.95 0.96 6.43
N VAL A 80 -8.39 -0.29 6.31
CA VAL A 80 -9.23 -0.72 5.19
C VAL A 80 -10.61 -1.06 5.73
N SER A 81 -11.65 -0.41 5.20
CA SER A 81 -13.06 -0.75 5.44
C SER A 81 -13.63 -1.43 4.20
N ASP A 82 -14.20 -2.61 4.39
CA ASP A 82 -14.91 -3.38 3.36
C ASP A 82 -16.36 -3.54 3.80
N ASP A 83 -17.26 -2.74 3.21
CA ASP A 83 -18.69 -2.79 3.50
C ASP A 83 -19.40 -3.93 2.74
N GLY A 84 -18.69 -4.62 1.85
CA GLY A 84 -19.20 -5.72 1.02
C GLY A 84 -18.88 -7.13 1.53
N ALA A 85 -18.14 -7.25 2.64
CA ALA A 85 -17.72 -8.52 3.23
C ALA A 85 -17.04 -9.49 2.24
N ALA A 86 -16.31 -8.96 1.25
CA ALA A 86 -15.61 -9.79 0.28
C ALA A 86 -14.40 -10.44 0.98
N MET A 87 -14.59 -11.66 1.48
CA MET A 87 -13.57 -12.54 2.07
C MET A 87 -12.29 -12.68 1.21
N LEU A 88 -12.37 -12.31 -0.08
CA LEU A 88 -11.28 -12.25 -1.05
C LEU A 88 -10.31 -11.06 -0.83
N THR A 89 -10.79 -9.91 -0.35
CA THR A 89 -9.97 -8.71 -0.11
C THR A 89 -8.89 -9.00 0.93
N PHE A 90 -9.24 -9.72 2.00
CA PHE A 90 -8.32 -10.05 3.08
C PHE A 90 -7.17 -10.95 2.61
N LYS A 91 -7.44 -11.97 1.78
CA LYS A 91 -6.41 -12.90 1.28
C LYS A 91 -5.43 -12.23 0.30
N ALA A 92 -5.92 -11.32 -0.54
CA ALA A 92 -5.08 -10.51 -1.42
C ALA A 92 -4.18 -9.53 -0.62
N LEU A 93 -4.68 -9.00 0.49
CA LEU A 93 -3.91 -8.13 1.40
C LEU A 93 -2.94 -8.90 2.32
N THR A 94 -3.22 -10.18 2.60
CA THR A 94 -2.43 -11.05 3.50
C THR A 94 -1.51 -12.03 2.82
N GLU A 95 -1.25 -11.91 1.51
CA GLU A 95 0.05 -12.34 0.96
C GLU A 95 1.18 -11.45 1.52
N SER A 96 1.37 -11.54 2.83
CA SER A 96 2.25 -10.70 3.65
C SER A 96 3.68 -10.74 3.13
N GLU A 97 4.07 -11.87 2.53
CA GLU A 97 5.38 -12.06 1.94
C GLU A 97 5.57 -11.26 0.66
N PHE A 98 4.57 -11.21 -0.23
CA PHE A 98 4.66 -10.37 -1.42
C PHE A 98 4.71 -8.89 -1.04
N ALA A 99 3.84 -8.44 -0.13
CA ALA A 99 3.81 -7.05 0.33
C ALA A 99 5.18 -6.63 0.93
N LYS A 100 5.78 -7.47 1.78
CA LYS A 100 7.12 -7.21 2.34
C LYS A 100 8.18 -7.09 1.25
N LYS A 101 8.22 -8.03 0.31
CA LYS A 101 9.20 -8.04 -0.79
C LYS A 101 9.01 -6.86 -1.73
N TRP A 102 7.76 -6.53 -2.07
CA TRP A 102 7.40 -5.40 -2.92
C TRP A 102 7.83 -4.07 -2.30
N VAL A 103 7.51 -3.84 -1.03
CA VAL A 103 7.91 -2.59 -0.36
C VAL A 103 9.43 -2.51 -0.22
N TYR A 104 10.11 -3.61 0.13
CA TYR A 104 11.57 -3.64 0.16
C TYR A 104 12.17 -3.31 -1.21
N PHE A 105 11.65 -3.92 -2.28
CA PHE A 105 12.05 -3.63 -3.65
C PHE A 105 11.83 -2.16 -4.03
N CYS A 106 10.67 -1.61 -3.67
CA CYS A 106 10.33 -0.20 -3.91
C CYS A 106 11.32 0.75 -3.25
N LYS A 107 11.64 0.50 -1.97
CA LYS A 107 12.55 1.34 -1.19
C LYS A 107 14.00 1.19 -1.67
N LYS A 108 14.48 -0.05 -1.85
CA LYS A 108 15.87 -0.35 -2.28
C LYS A 108 16.23 0.29 -3.62
N TYR A 109 15.28 0.32 -4.56
CA TYR A 109 15.52 0.79 -5.92
C TYR A 109 14.83 2.11 -6.26
N ASN A 110 14.19 2.76 -5.28
CA ASN A 110 13.37 3.95 -5.47
C ASN A 110 12.43 3.81 -6.69
N ILE A 111 11.52 2.84 -6.61
CA ILE A 111 10.61 2.48 -7.69
C ILE A 111 9.44 3.44 -7.74
N GLU A 112 9.14 3.93 -8.94
CA GLU A 112 7.95 4.73 -9.24
C GLU A 112 7.37 4.28 -10.59
N PRO A 113 6.05 4.10 -10.72
CA PRO A 113 5.02 4.20 -9.66
C PRO A 113 5.10 3.03 -8.65
N ARG A 114 4.54 3.23 -7.45
CA ARG A 114 4.59 2.25 -6.33
C ARG A 114 3.50 1.18 -6.39
N ALA A 115 2.57 1.28 -7.33
CA ALA A 115 1.59 0.24 -7.61
C ALA A 115 2.21 -0.81 -8.54
N PRO A 116 2.30 -2.10 -8.14
CA PRO A 116 2.99 -3.14 -8.91
C PRO A 116 2.48 -3.29 -10.34
N GLU A 117 1.16 -3.38 -10.51
CA GLU A 117 0.55 -3.55 -11.84
C GLU A 117 0.95 -2.39 -12.76
N TRP A 118 0.79 -1.16 -12.29
CA TRP A 118 1.13 0.02 -13.06
C TRP A 118 2.62 0.09 -13.38
N TYR A 119 3.48 -0.28 -12.44
CA TYR A 119 4.93 -0.32 -12.68
C TYR A 119 5.31 -1.32 -13.78
N PHE A 120 4.74 -2.53 -13.75
CA PHE A 120 5.10 -3.57 -14.72
C PHE A 120 4.40 -3.42 -16.08
N CYS A 121 3.25 -2.74 -16.15
CA CYS A 121 2.55 -2.44 -17.40
C CYS A 121 3.15 -1.27 -18.18
N GLN A 122 4.00 -0.44 -17.57
CA GLN A 122 4.62 0.68 -18.25
C GLN A 122 5.61 0.23 -19.32
N LYS A 123 5.47 0.80 -20.52
CA LYS A 123 6.39 0.62 -21.66
C LYS A 123 7.51 1.67 -21.65
N ILE A 124 8.10 1.92 -20.48
CA ILE A 124 9.20 2.87 -20.31
C ILE A 124 10.53 2.13 -20.09
N ASP A 125 11.64 2.81 -20.38
CA ASP A 125 12.95 2.29 -20.04
C ASP A 125 13.15 2.28 -18.52
N TYR A 126 12.96 1.09 -17.93
CA TYR A 126 13.09 0.84 -16.50
C TYR A 126 14.54 0.74 -16.01
N LEU A 127 15.54 0.73 -16.91
CA LEU A 127 16.96 0.72 -16.55
C LEU A 127 17.51 2.13 -16.35
N LYS A 128 16.78 3.15 -16.80
CA LYS A 128 17.20 4.55 -16.70
C LYS A 128 17.48 4.92 -15.24
N HIS A 129 18.70 5.41 -14.98
CA HIS A 129 19.19 5.81 -13.65
C HIS A 129 19.24 4.69 -12.59
N LYS A 130 19.18 3.41 -12.98
CA LYS A 130 19.34 2.28 -12.05
C LYS A 130 20.79 1.82 -12.04
N LEU A 131 21.55 2.33 -11.07
CA LEU A 131 23.00 2.06 -10.94
C LEU A 131 23.32 0.74 -10.21
N GLN A 132 22.32 0.13 -9.57
CA GLN A 132 22.51 -1.07 -8.77
C GLN A 132 22.63 -2.32 -9.67
N PRO A 133 23.74 -3.09 -9.60
CA PRO A 133 23.98 -4.22 -10.50
C PRO A 133 23.00 -5.39 -10.31
N THR A 134 22.42 -5.52 -9.11
CA THR A 134 21.44 -6.56 -8.77
C THR A 134 20.02 -6.23 -9.24
N PHE A 135 19.77 -5.01 -9.72
CA PHE A 135 18.43 -4.52 -10.07
C PHE A 135 17.71 -5.41 -11.09
N VAL A 136 18.39 -5.82 -12.16
CA VAL A 136 17.76 -6.62 -13.24
C VAL A 136 17.29 -7.98 -12.72
N LYS A 137 18.11 -8.63 -11.89
CA LYS A 137 17.80 -9.92 -11.27
C LYS A 137 16.62 -9.79 -10.31
N ASP A 138 16.69 -8.82 -9.39
CA ASP A 138 15.66 -8.59 -8.38
C ASP A 138 14.33 -8.18 -9.03
N ARG A 139 14.36 -7.31 -10.05
CA ARG A 139 13.16 -6.92 -10.82
C ARG A 139 12.51 -8.11 -11.51
N ARG A 140 13.31 -9.01 -12.10
CA ARG A 140 12.78 -10.21 -12.76
C ARG A 140 12.13 -11.16 -11.77
N ALA A 141 12.74 -11.37 -10.60
CA ALA A 141 12.16 -12.16 -9.53
C ALA A 141 10.83 -11.56 -9.05
N MET A 142 10.80 -10.25 -8.80
CA MET A 142 9.56 -9.56 -8.39
C MET A 142 8.45 -9.65 -9.44
N LYS A 143 8.77 -9.55 -10.73
CA LYS A 143 7.78 -9.69 -11.81
C LYS A 143 7.14 -11.08 -11.83
N VAL A 144 7.92 -12.14 -11.57
CA VAL A 144 7.41 -13.52 -11.50
C VAL A 144 6.48 -13.72 -10.30
N GLU A 145 6.74 -13.06 -9.17
CA GLU A 145 5.85 -13.12 -8.01
C GLU A 145 4.57 -12.28 -8.15
N THR A 146 4.52 -11.37 -9.12
CA THR A 146 3.35 -10.49 -9.36
C THR A 146 2.32 -11.12 -10.31
N ILE A 147 2.71 -12.16 -11.08
CA ILE A 147 1.88 -12.83 -12.10
C ILE A 147 1.46 -14.21 -11.58
#